data_AF-A0A9W8IVF1-F1
#
_entry.id   AF-A0A9W8IVF1-F1
#
_cell.length_a   1.000
_cell.length_b   1.000
_cell.length_c   1.000
_cell.angle_alpha   90.00
_cell.angle_beta   90.00
_cell.angle_gamma   90.00
#
_symmetry.space_group_name_H-M   'P 1'
#
loop_
_entity.id
_entity.type
_entity.pdbx_description
1 polymer ?
#
loop_
_entity_poly.entity_id
_entity_poly.type
_entity_poly.pdbx_seq_one_letter_code
_entity_poly.pdbx_strand_id
1 'polypeptide(L)'
;MSLQNDTFSRSNEAVFELAMRFAEPTVKSANETADSLRLMFMELTQVCLWGNSTDLSLLINMTEEQIRSLQSTGGDDLAATEQNILGNDLERLWNTVKSLRSKEGPRRIDFVLDNAGFELYCDCVYADFLIQSGLATEIRFHGKRYPWFVSDVTKKDWDWLPNNMVYGNLFPNASEVEMEALRRLGRRWKQYEQEGKWIYEQHPFWCTGHTYWDLHSEAPDLFLHLSKSDLVIFKGDLNHRKLTYDCAAPASTPFDVAIGPMASASGAPKVASLRTIKSDVVVGLGPNGDVTAKRLDEEEPGWKISGKYAVVLLSDGRPGEPVNFD
;
A
#
# COMPACT_ATOMS: atom_id res chain seq x y z
N MET A 1 -14.86 -22.21 -4.78
CA MET A 1 -14.13 -21.17 -4.02
C MET A 1 -13.71 -20.13 -5.06
N SER A 2 -13.88 -18.82 -4.83
CA SER A 2 -13.48 -17.80 -5.83
C SER A 2 -11.95 -17.75 -5.93
N LEU A 3 -11.40 -17.31 -7.07
CA LEU A 3 -9.95 -17.21 -7.29
C LEU A 3 -9.24 -16.39 -6.17
N GLN A 4 -9.91 -15.36 -5.66
CA GLN A 4 -9.40 -14.50 -4.59
C GLN A 4 -9.30 -15.27 -3.25
N ASN A 5 -10.28 -16.14 -2.95
CA ASN A 5 -10.26 -17.00 -1.76
C ASN A 5 -9.17 -18.07 -1.86
N ASP A 6 -8.93 -18.58 -3.07
CA ASP A 6 -7.86 -19.55 -3.34
C ASP A 6 -6.48 -18.89 -3.15
N THR A 7 -6.33 -17.64 -3.58
CA THR A 7 -5.06 -16.91 -3.43
C THR A 7 -4.75 -16.65 -1.95
N PHE A 8 -5.75 -16.21 -1.18
CA PHE A 8 -5.58 -16.00 0.26
C PHE A 8 -5.28 -17.29 1.02
N SER A 9 -5.98 -18.39 0.71
CA SER A 9 -5.77 -19.68 1.39
C SER A 9 -4.42 -20.33 1.04
N ARG A 10 -3.89 -20.09 -0.16
CA ARG A 10 -2.55 -20.57 -0.56
C ARG A 10 -1.39 -19.80 0.07
N SER A 11 -1.64 -18.58 0.57
CA SER A 11 -0.65 -17.77 1.30
C SER A 11 -0.68 -18.03 2.82
N ASN A 12 -1.03 -19.24 3.25
CA ASN A 12 -1.27 -19.56 4.66
C ASN A 12 -0.08 -19.24 5.58
N GLU A 13 1.15 -19.60 5.20
CA GLU A 13 2.36 -19.36 6.00
C GLU A 13 2.54 -17.85 6.27
N ALA A 14 2.53 -17.03 5.22
CA ALA A 14 2.65 -15.58 5.33
C ALA A 14 1.48 -14.93 6.10
N VAL A 15 0.26 -15.43 5.90
CA VAL A 15 -0.93 -14.96 6.63
C VAL A 15 -0.73 -15.16 8.14
N PHE A 16 -0.32 -16.36 8.55
CA PHE A 16 -0.17 -16.67 9.96
C PHE A 16 1.07 -16.04 10.59
N GLU A 17 2.16 -15.87 9.85
CA GLU A 17 3.33 -15.14 10.33
C GLU A 17 2.99 -13.70 10.68
N LEU A 18 2.34 -12.97 9.76
CA LEU A 18 1.84 -11.62 10.01
C LEU A 18 0.79 -11.61 11.13
N ALA A 19 -0.12 -12.59 11.16
CA ALA A 19 -1.15 -12.67 12.19
C ALA A 19 -0.53 -12.84 13.58
N MET A 20 0.40 -13.77 13.73
CA MET A 20 1.07 -14.05 15.00
C MET A 20 1.88 -12.86 15.48
N ARG A 21 2.58 -12.17 14.57
CA ARG A 21 3.39 -11.00 14.91
C ARG A 21 2.57 -9.80 15.33
N PHE A 22 1.43 -9.54 14.68
CA PHE A 22 0.62 -8.34 14.91
C PHE A 22 -0.66 -8.61 15.72
N ALA A 23 -0.96 -9.84 16.14
CA ALA A 23 -2.18 -10.16 16.88
C ALA A 23 -2.29 -9.37 18.18
N GLU A 24 -1.20 -9.29 18.94
CA GLU A 24 -1.15 -8.43 20.11
C GLU A 24 -1.05 -6.98 19.65
N PRO A 25 -1.92 -6.09 20.18
CA PRO A 25 -1.75 -4.68 19.88
C PRO A 25 -0.34 -4.26 20.26
N THR A 26 0.29 -3.40 19.45
CA THR A 26 1.50 -2.69 19.85
C THR A 26 1.10 -1.79 21.01
N VAL A 27 1.12 -2.36 22.23
CA VAL A 27 1.07 -1.59 23.46
C VAL A 27 2.16 -0.57 23.28
N LYS A 28 1.83 0.72 23.46
CA LYS A 28 2.79 1.82 23.53
C LYS A 28 3.80 1.52 24.63
N SER A 29 4.71 0.60 24.35
CA SER A 29 5.82 0.24 25.19
C SER A 29 6.57 1.54 25.34
N ALA A 30 6.81 1.95 26.58
CA ALA A 30 7.60 3.13 26.88
C ALA A 30 9.02 3.08 26.26
N ASN A 31 9.40 1.95 25.64
CA ASN A 31 10.66 1.67 24.99
C ASN A 31 10.60 1.61 23.44
N GLU A 32 9.47 1.90 22.78
CA GLU A 32 9.47 2.02 21.30
C GLU A 32 10.33 3.22 20.88
N THR A 33 11.44 2.94 20.18
CA THR A 33 12.30 3.99 19.66
C THR A 33 11.77 4.50 18.32
N ALA A 34 12.13 5.74 17.95
CA ALA A 34 11.77 6.27 16.64
C ALA A 34 12.34 5.40 15.49
N ASP A 35 13.45 4.71 15.74
CA ASP A 35 14.12 3.84 14.78
C ASP A 35 13.39 2.51 14.60
N SER A 36 12.89 1.89 15.68
CA SER A 36 12.10 0.65 15.57
C SER A 36 10.79 0.88 14.80
N LEU A 37 10.15 2.03 15.04
CA LEU A 37 8.95 2.42 14.31
C LEU A 37 9.24 2.67 12.82
N ARG A 38 10.38 3.31 12.50
CA ARG A 38 10.83 3.52 11.13
C ARG A 38 11.06 2.19 10.41
N LEU A 39 11.79 1.25 11.03
CA LEU A 39 12.07 -0.05 10.42
C LEU A 39 10.79 -0.85 10.15
N MET A 40 9.87 -0.88 11.12
CA MET A 40 8.56 -1.53 10.95
C MET A 40 7.73 -0.88 9.84
N PHE A 41 7.81 0.45 9.71
CA PHE A 41 7.19 1.15 8.60
C PHE A 41 7.80 0.75 7.25
N MET A 42 9.13 0.69 7.13
CA MET A 42 9.80 0.29 5.89
C MET A 42 9.39 -1.12 5.47
N GLU A 43 9.44 -2.05 6.41
CA GLU A 43 9.09 -3.44 6.20
C GLU A 43 7.62 -3.59 5.76
N LEU A 44 6.67 -3.02 6.51
CA LEU A 44 5.25 -3.15 6.19
C LEU A 44 4.86 -2.42 4.90
N THR A 45 5.56 -1.34 4.55
CA THR A 45 5.38 -0.70 3.24
C THR A 45 5.83 -1.63 2.12
N GLN A 46 6.91 -2.38 2.30
CA GLN A 46 7.37 -3.37 1.32
C GLN A 46 6.44 -4.59 1.26
N VAL A 47 5.94 -5.10 2.40
CA VAL A 47 4.91 -6.15 2.42
C VAL A 47 3.65 -5.71 1.68
N CYS A 48 3.22 -4.46 1.89
CA CYS A 48 2.11 -3.85 1.16
C CYS A 48 2.41 -3.69 -0.35
N LEU A 49 3.63 -3.31 -0.71
CA LEU A 49 4.09 -3.15 -2.10
C LEU A 49 4.10 -4.48 -2.87
N TRP A 50 4.75 -5.49 -2.31
CA TRP A 50 5.00 -6.77 -2.99
C TRP A 50 3.78 -7.71 -2.90
N GLY A 51 2.97 -7.61 -1.85
CA GLY A 51 1.73 -8.39 -1.71
C GLY A 51 1.97 -9.89 -1.91
N ASN A 52 1.33 -10.48 -2.92
CA ASN A 52 1.50 -11.91 -3.25
C ASN A 52 2.92 -12.30 -3.70
N SER A 53 3.76 -11.32 -4.04
CA SER A 53 5.17 -11.50 -4.40
C SER A 53 6.12 -11.20 -3.23
N THR A 54 5.58 -10.99 -2.02
CA THR A 54 6.39 -10.80 -0.80
C THR A 54 7.21 -12.06 -0.57
N ASP A 55 8.54 -11.89 -0.50
CA ASP A 55 9.43 -12.96 -0.07
C ASP A 55 9.19 -13.23 1.42
N LEU A 56 8.94 -14.49 1.79
CA LEU A 56 8.77 -14.90 3.18
C LEU A 56 9.99 -14.53 4.03
N SER A 57 11.18 -14.39 3.41
CA SER A 57 12.38 -13.87 4.08
C SER A 57 12.16 -12.49 4.72
N LEU A 58 11.28 -11.66 4.15
CA LEU A 58 10.90 -10.36 4.71
C LEU A 58 10.03 -10.47 5.96
N LEU A 59 9.32 -11.59 6.10
CA LEU A 59 8.36 -11.79 7.18
C LEU A 59 8.99 -12.44 8.41
N ILE A 60 10.21 -13.00 8.27
CA ILE A 60 10.91 -13.75 9.31
C ILE A 60 10.96 -12.95 10.62
N ASN A 61 10.21 -13.46 11.60
CA ASN A 61 10.08 -12.98 12.98
C ASN A 61 11.33 -12.27 13.51
N MET A 62 11.27 -10.94 13.58
CA MET A 62 12.25 -10.16 14.34
C MET A 62 11.77 -10.09 15.79
N THR A 63 12.38 -10.88 16.67
CA THR A 63 12.21 -10.68 18.12
C THR A 63 12.75 -9.30 18.53
N GLU A 64 12.29 -8.71 19.63
CA GLU A 64 12.82 -7.42 20.14
C GLU A 64 14.35 -7.45 20.31
N GLU A 65 14.93 -8.62 20.63
CA GLU A 65 16.38 -8.85 20.71
C GLU A 65 17.05 -8.83 19.34
N GLN A 66 16.38 -9.32 18.29
CA GLN A 66 16.84 -9.23 16.90
C GLN A 66 16.66 -7.84 16.29
N ILE A 67 15.69 -7.04 16.75
CA ILE A 67 15.57 -5.60 16.41
C ILE A 67 16.73 -4.80 17.02
N ARG A 68 17.26 -5.23 18.16
CA ARG A 68 18.50 -4.65 18.74
C ARG A 68 19.77 -5.16 18.06
N SER A 69 19.84 -6.45 17.69
CA SER A 69 21.00 -6.99 16.96
C SER A 69 21.02 -6.63 15.46
N LEU A 70 19.90 -6.15 14.92
CA LEU A 70 19.73 -5.54 13.60
C LEU A 70 20.68 -4.36 13.33
N GLN A 71 21.21 -3.71 14.37
CA GLN A 71 22.30 -2.74 14.25
C GLN A 71 23.58 -3.35 13.65
N SER A 72 23.66 -4.69 13.55
CA SER A 72 24.86 -5.40 13.06
C SER A 72 24.67 -6.31 11.84
N THR A 73 23.48 -6.92 11.60
CA THR A 73 23.34 -7.89 10.48
C THR A 73 21.95 -8.03 9.81
N GLY A 74 20.90 -7.30 10.24
CA GLY A 74 19.53 -7.51 9.70
C GLY A 74 19.12 -6.55 8.57
N GLY A 75 20.03 -5.69 8.11
CA GLY A 75 19.79 -4.81 6.96
C GLY A 75 19.85 -5.52 5.62
N ASP A 76 20.37 -6.76 5.57
CA ASP A 76 20.73 -7.41 4.31
C ASP A 76 19.51 -7.90 3.52
N ASP A 77 18.46 -8.40 4.19
CA ASP A 77 17.25 -8.91 3.50
C ASP A 77 16.31 -7.76 3.05
N LEU A 78 16.12 -6.73 3.87
CA LEU A 78 15.44 -5.48 3.47
C LEU A 78 16.21 -4.79 2.33
N ALA A 79 17.55 -4.76 2.39
CA ALA A 79 18.36 -4.22 1.31
C ALA A 79 18.27 -5.07 0.03
N ALA A 80 18.11 -6.39 0.14
CA ALA A 80 17.95 -7.27 -1.01
C ALA A 80 16.65 -7.04 -1.76
N THR A 81 15.53 -6.77 -1.07
CA THR A 81 14.26 -6.46 -1.72
C THR A 81 14.17 -5.00 -2.16
N GLU A 82 14.82 -4.08 -1.45
CA GLU A 82 14.99 -2.70 -1.89
C GLU A 82 15.79 -2.58 -3.19
N GLN A 83 16.70 -3.51 -3.49
CA GLN A 83 17.44 -3.53 -4.77
C GLN A 83 16.52 -3.64 -5.99
N ASN A 84 15.36 -4.28 -5.84
CA ASN A 84 14.38 -4.41 -6.92
C ASN A 84 13.40 -3.21 -6.98
N ILE A 85 13.51 -2.24 -6.06
CA ILE A 85 12.74 -0.99 -6.08
C ILE A 85 13.53 0.06 -6.87
N LEU A 86 13.22 0.21 -8.15
CA LEU A 86 14.00 1.02 -9.10
C LEU A 86 13.85 2.53 -8.89
N GLY A 87 12.65 2.97 -8.51
CA GLY A 87 12.36 4.33 -8.07
C GLY A 87 11.90 4.28 -6.63
N ASN A 88 12.67 4.84 -5.70
CA ASN A 88 12.53 4.54 -4.28
C ASN A 88 12.45 5.82 -3.43
N ASP A 89 11.22 6.29 -3.23
CA ASP A 89 10.85 7.37 -2.31
C ASP A 89 10.45 6.85 -0.92
N LEU A 90 10.81 5.61 -0.54
CA LEU A 90 10.38 5.00 0.72
C LEU A 90 10.76 5.83 1.95
N GLU A 91 11.96 6.43 1.96
CA GLU A 91 12.38 7.34 3.02
C GLU A 91 11.59 8.65 3.02
N ARG A 92 11.25 9.21 1.85
CA ARG A 92 10.40 10.41 1.76
C ARG A 92 8.98 10.10 2.25
N LEU A 93 8.47 8.91 1.93
CA LEU A 93 7.18 8.43 2.39
C LEU A 93 7.15 8.27 3.91
N TRP A 94 8.19 7.66 4.51
CA TRP A 94 8.34 7.58 5.96
C TRP A 94 8.32 8.96 6.61
N ASN A 95 9.14 9.91 6.11
CA ASN A 95 9.20 11.25 6.67
C ASN A 95 7.84 11.98 6.56
N THR A 96 7.11 11.78 5.47
CA THR A 96 5.75 12.29 5.29
C THR A 96 4.81 11.75 6.36
N VAL A 97 4.73 10.42 6.51
CA VAL A 97 3.81 9.77 7.47
C VAL A 97 4.22 10.08 8.91
N LYS A 98 5.52 10.07 9.23
CA LYS A 98 6.04 10.46 10.53
C LYS A 98 5.66 11.90 10.89
N SER A 99 5.72 12.83 9.94
CA SER A 99 5.37 14.23 10.20
C SER A 99 3.91 14.39 10.63
N LEU A 100 3.01 13.52 10.15
CA LEU A 100 1.59 13.54 10.52
C LEU A 100 1.39 13.37 12.03
N ARG A 101 2.28 12.67 12.74
CA ARG A 101 2.17 12.54 14.21
C ARG A 101 2.11 13.88 14.94
N SER A 102 2.73 14.91 14.37
CA SER A 102 2.73 16.27 14.93
C SER A 102 1.50 17.11 14.55
N LYS A 103 0.70 16.65 13.58
CA LYS A 103 -0.50 17.34 13.12
C LYS A 103 -1.60 17.28 14.19
N GLU A 104 -2.21 18.43 14.48
CA GLU A 104 -3.42 18.51 15.28
C GLU A 104 -4.65 18.11 14.46
N GLY A 105 -5.56 17.34 15.06
CA GLY A 105 -6.78 16.88 14.42
C GLY A 105 -6.62 15.56 13.64
N PRO A 106 -7.57 15.26 12.72
CA PRO A 106 -7.57 13.99 11.98
C PRO A 106 -6.34 13.85 11.08
N ARG A 107 -5.75 12.65 11.10
CA ARG A 107 -4.66 12.19 10.24
C ARG A 107 -5.23 11.10 9.36
N ARG A 108 -5.70 11.50 8.18
CA ARG A 108 -6.43 10.65 7.24
C ARG A 108 -5.47 10.13 6.17
N ILE A 109 -5.38 8.82 6.02
CA ILE A 109 -4.64 8.17 4.92
C ILE A 109 -5.64 7.35 4.10
N ASP A 110 -5.58 7.49 2.79
CA ASP A 110 -6.46 6.78 1.87
C ASP A 110 -5.67 5.71 1.10
N PHE A 111 -6.24 4.52 0.94
CA PHE A 111 -5.74 3.46 0.09
C PHE A 111 -6.67 3.30 -1.11
N VAL A 112 -6.17 3.53 -2.32
CA VAL A 112 -6.85 3.13 -3.56
C VAL A 112 -6.39 1.73 -3.90
N LEU A 113 -7.27 0.76 -3.61
CA LEU A 113 -6.95 -0.66 -3.57
C LEU A 113 -6.78 -1.27 -4.97
N ASP A 114 -5.93 -2.29 -5.05
CA ASP A 114 -5.76 -3.18 -6.21
C ASP A 114 -6.45 -4.52 -5.92
N ASN A 115 -5.69 -5.60 -5.64
CA ASN A 115 -6.23 -6.96 -5.55
C ASN A 115 -6.78 -7.33 -4.17
N ALA A 116 -7.82 -8.17 -4.18
CA ALA A 116 -8.32 -8.88 -3.01
C ALA A 116 -7.40 -10.03 -2.59
N GLY A 117 -7.79 -10.74 -1.53
CA GLY A 117 -7.02 -11.87 -1.00
C GLY A 117 -5.82 -11.40 -0.18
N PHE A 118 -4.64 -11.97 -0.43
CA PHE A 118 -3.46 -11.71 0.40
C PHE A 118 -2.89 -10.29 0.24
N GLU A 119 -3.01 -9.66 -0.93
CA GLU A 119 -2.64 -8.23 -1.07
C GLU A 119 -3.51 -7.32 -0.20
N LEU A 120 -4.84 -7.46 -0.25
CA LEU A 120 -5.74 -6.74 0.65
C LEU A 120 -5.45 -7.02 2.13
N TYR A 121 -5.09 -8.25 2.47
CA TYR A 121 -4.66 -8.59 3.84
C TYR A 121 -3.41 -7.82 4.25
N CYS A 122 -2.40 -7.73 3.38
CA CYS A 122 -1.19 -6.94 3.63
C CYS A 122 -1.51 -5.44 3.78
N ASP A 123 -2.40 -4.90 2.95
CA ASP A 123 -2.89 -3.52 3.05
C ASP A 123 -3.54 -3.26 4.41
N CYS A 124 -4.37 -4.19 4.88
CA CYS A 124 -5.02 -4.12 6.19
C CYS A 124 -4.02 -4.24 7.36
N VAL A 125 -3.02 -5.12 7.27
CA VAL A 125 -1.95 -5.21 8.28
C VAL A 125 -1.18 -3.89 8.37
N TYR A 126 -0.82 -3.31 7.24
CA TYR A 126 -0.12 -2.02 7.20
C TYR A 126 -1.00 -0.89 7.75
N ALA A 127 -2.27 -0.82 7.38
CA ALA A 127 -3.22 0.15 7.91
C ALA A 127 -3.45 0.00 9.42
N ASP A 128 -3.44 -1.22 9.94
CA ASP A 128 -3.60 -1.49 11.37
C ASP A 128 -2.38 -0.98 12.13
N PHE A 129 -1.18 -1.24 11.62
CA PHE A 129 0.06 -0.65 12.15
C PHE A 129 0.00 0.88 12.15
N LEU A 130 -0.46 1.53 11.08
CA LEU A 130 -0.57 2.99 11.01
C LEU A 130 -1.52 3.56 12.10
N ILE A 131 -2.63 2.88 12.38
CA ILE A 131 -3.55 3.25 13.45
C ILE A 131 -2.95 3.00 14.83
N GLN A 132 -2.38 1.82 15.07
CA GLN A 132 -1.85 1.44 16.39
C GLN A 132 -0.64 2.27 16.81
N SER A 133 0.26 2.54 15.87
CA SER A 133 1.38 3.46 16.05
C SER A 133 0.94 4.92 16.14
N GLY A 134 -0.34 5.24 15.93
CA GLY A 134 -0.85 6.61 15.93
C GLY A 134 -0.21 7.50 14.86
N LEU A 135 0.31 6.91 13.77
CA LEU A 135 0.73 7.62 12.56
C LEU A 135 -0.50 8.12 11.78
N ALA A 136 -1.60 7.38 11.84
CA ALA A 136 -2.92 7.77 11.35
C ALA A 136 -3.95 7.76 12.48
N THR A 137 -5.07 8.44 12.28
CA THR A 137 -6.29 8.29 13.12
C THR A 137 -7.46 7.71 12.33
N GLU A 138 -7.43 7.84 11.01
CA GLU A 138 -8.46 7.38 10.09
C GLU A 138 -7.80 6.82 8.83
N ILE A 139 -8.20 5.63 8.42
CA ILE A 139 -7.82 5.02 7.16
C ILE A 139 -9.08 4.85 6.30
N ARG A 140 -9.02 5.30 5.05
CA ARG A 140 -10.09 5.04 4.08
C ARG A 140 -9.62 4.11 2.98
N PHE A 141 -10.46 3.16 2.61
CA PHE A 141 -10.17 2.17 1.60
C PHE A 141 -11.13 2.37 0.42
N HIS A 142 -10.58 2.58 -0.76
CA HIS A 142 -11.35 2.79 -1.98
C HIS A 142 -11.28 1.53 -2.85
N GLY A 143 -12.40 0.83 -2.96
CA GLY A 143 -12.53 -0.35 -3.81
C GLY A 143 -13.43 -0.14 -5.02
N LYS A 144 -13.58 -1.20 -5.80
CA LYS A 144 -14.32 -1.23 -7.08
C LYS A 144 -15.79 -1.58 -6.84
N ARG A 145 -16.70 -0.90 -7.57
CA ARG A 145 -18.16 -1.07 -7.42
C ARG A 145 -18.67 -2.42 -7.94
N TYR A 146 -17.96 -2.99 -8.91
CA TYR A 146 -18.27 -4.27 -9.54
C TYR A 146 -16.97 -5.01 -9.86
N PRO A 147 -17.03 -6.33 -10.17
CA PRO A 147 -15.85 -7.09 -10.56
C PRO A 147 -15.06 -6.37 -11.65
N TRP A 148 -13.78 -6.14 -11.40
CA TRP A 148 -12.89 -5.32 -12.22
C TRP A 148 -11.53 -6.01 -12.25
N PHE A 149 -10.91 -6.11 -13.43
CA PHE A 149 -9.59 -6.73 -13.62
C PHE A 149 -9.37 -8.05 -12.86
N VAL A 150 -10.39 -8.91 -12.84
CA VAL A 150 -10.42 -10.25 -12.22
C VAL A 150 -10.35 -10.26 -10.70
N SER A 151 -9.31 -9.66 -10.11
CA SER A 151 -8.99 -9.79 -8.69
C SER A 151 -9.20 -8.51 -7.87
N ASP A 152 -9.57 -7.38 -8.48
CA ASP A 152 -9.69 -6.13 -7.74
C ASP A 152 -10.70 -6.20 -6.58
N VAL A 153 -10.38 -5.49 -5.49
CA VAL A 153 -11.20 -5.46 -4.27
C VAL A 153 -12.57 -4.82 -4.53
N THR A 154 -13.63 -5.61 -4.37
CA THR A 154 -15.01 -5.12 -4.27
C THR A 154 -15.50 -5.10 -2.82
N LYS A 155 -16.69 -4.56 -2.57
CA LYS A 155 -17.29 -4.55 -1.21
C LYS A 155 -17.45 -5.96 -0.67
N LYS A 156 -17.78 -6.92 -1.55
CA LYS A 156 -17.92 -8.32 -1.17
C LYS A 156 -16.60 -8.90 -0.66
N ASP A 157 -15.50 -8.57 -1.32
CA ASP A 157 -14.16 -9.04 -0.94
C ASP A 157 -13.70 -8.40 0.38
N TRP A 158 -13.96 -7.10 0.52
CA TRP A 158 -13.71 -6.36 1.76
C TRP A 158 -14.47 -6.95 2.94
N ASP A 159 -15.78 -7.23 2.79
CA ASP A 159 -16.57 -7.84 3.86
C ASP A 159 -16.16 -9.29 4.12
N TRP A 160 -15.73 -10.00 3.07
CA TRP A 160 -15.38 -11.41 3.16
C TRP A 160 -14.13 -11.63 4.00
N LEU A 161 -13.08 -10.81 3.85
CA LEU A 161 -11.78 -11.01 4.50
C LEU A 161 -11.86 -11.06 6.03
N PRO A 162 -12.29 -10.00 6.75
CA PRO A 162 -12.35 -10.03 8.21
C PRO A 162 -13.40 -11.03 8.72
N ASN A 163 -14.49 -11.28 7.98
CA ASN A 163 -15.45 -12.32 8.35
C ASN A 163 -14.84 -13.72 8.27
N ASN A 164 -14.02 -14.01 7.26
CA ASN A 164 -13.33 -15.30 7.17
C ASN A 164 -12.20 -15.44 8.20
N MET A 165 -11.48 -14.36 8.51
CA MET A 165 -10.49 -14.39 9.58
C MET A 165 -11.10 -14.73 10.94
N VAL A 166 -12.33 -14.26 11.22
CA VAL A 166 -12.98 -14.48 12.52
C VAL A 166 -13.76 -15.80 12.57
N TYR A 167 -14.54 -16.10 11.52
CA TYR A 167 -15.51 -17.21 11.52
C TYR A 167 -15.25 -18.28 10.48
N GLY A 168 -14.30 -18.05 9.57
CA GLY A 168 -13.99 -18.95 8.48
C GLY A 168 -13.22 -20.19 8.94
N ASN A 169 -13.24 -21.21 8.08
CA ASN A 169 -12.50 -22.46 8.27
C ASN A 169 -11.58 -22.73 7.07
N LEU A 170 -10.96 -21.66 6.53
CA LEU A 170 -10.14 -21.71 5.32
C LEU A 170 -8.81 -22.45 5.51
N PHE A 171 -8.33 -22.54 6.76
CA PHE A 171 -7.03 -23.08 7.10
C PHE A 171 -7.19 -24.32 8.00
N PRO A 172 -7.59 -25.48 7.42
CA PRO A 172 -7.93 -26.67 8.21
C PRO A 172 -6.74 -27.27 8.97
N ASN A 173 -5.51 -26.94 8.56
CA ASN A 173 -4.27 -27.45 9.14
C ASN A 173 -3.60 -26.45 10.10
N ALA A 174 -4.17 -25.27 10.32
CA ALA A 174 -3.60 -24.27 11.22
C ALA A 174 -3.82 -24.68 12.69
N SER A 175 -2.83 -24.37 13.53
CA SER A 175 -2.93 -24.56 14.97
C SER A 175 -3.96 -23.62 15.59
N GLU A 176 -4.43 -23.95 16.80
CA GLU A 176 -5.37 -23.09 17.54
C GLU A 176 -4.77 -21.70 17.84
N VAL A 177 -3.46 -21.63 18.05
CA VAL A 177 -2.73 -20.39 18.33
C VAL A 177 -2.72 -19.49 17.10
N GLU A 178 -2.35 -20.04 15.94
CA GLU A 178 -2.37 -19.33 14.66
C GLU A 178 -3.77 -18.82 14.30
N MET A 179 -4.78 -19.67 14.48
CA MET A 179 -6.16 -19.29 14.23
C MET A 179 -6.66 -18.21 15.20
N GLU A 180 -6.28 -18.25 16.48
CA GLU A 180 -6.67 -17.20 17.42
C GLU A 180 -5.95 -15.88 17.13
N ALA A 181 -4.69 -15.90 16.71
CA ALA A 181 -3.98 -14.71 16.26
C ALA A 181 -4.69 -14.05 15.07
N LEU A 182 -5.07 -14.85 14.05
CA LEU A 182 -5.81 -14.37 12.90
C LEU A 182 -7.20 -13.81 13.28
N ARG A 183 -7.91 -14.50 14.19
CA ARG A 183 -9.21 -14.04 14.70
C ARG A 183 -9.09 -12.72 15.46
N ARG A 184 -8.01 -12.50 16.21
CA ARG A 184 -7.77 -11.25 16.93
C ARG A 184 -7.60 -10.07 15.97
N LEU A 185 -6.80 -10.23 14.91
CA LEU A 185 -6.71 -9.23 13.84
C LEU A 185 -8.09 -8.95 13.25
N GLY A 186 -8.82 -10.00 12.86
CA GLY A 186 -10.14 -9.85 12.23
C GLY A 186 -11.14 -9.15 13.14
N ARG A 187 -11.16 -9.46 14.45
CA ARG A 187 -12.01 -8.77 15.43
C ARG A 187 -11.63 -7.29 15.57
N ARG A 188 -10.33 -6.97 15.64
CA ARG A 188 -9.84 -5.60 15.75
C ARG A 188 -10.19 -4.76 14.52
N TRP A 189 -10.03 -5.31 13.32
CA TRP A 189 -10.38 -4.61 12.08
C TRP A 189 -11.87 -4.33 11.97
N LYS A 190 -12.72 -5.29 12.35
CA LYS A 190 -14.18 -5.06 12.45
C LYS A 190 -14.54 -3.99 13.48
N GLN A 191 -13.79 -3.92 14.59
CA GLN A 191 -13.96 -2.84 15.57
C GLN A 191 -13.56 -1.48 14.99
N TYR A 192 -12.48 -1.39 14.20
CA TYR A 192 -12.12 -0.14 13.53
C TYR A 192 -13.19 0.35 12.55
N GLU A 193 -13.85 -0.56 11.83
CA GLU A 193 -14.98 -0.19 10.98
C GLU A 193 -16.15 0.37 11.80
N GLN A 194 -16.48 -0.27 12.93
CA GLN A 194 -17.56 0.18 13.82
C GLN A 194 -17.25 1.54 14.47
N GLU A 195 -15.99 1.80 14.79
CA GLU A 195 -15.51 3.06 15.38
C GLU A 195 -15.28 4.16 14.33
N GLY A 196 -15.40 3.87 13.04
CA GLY A 196 -15.13 4.80 11.95
C GLY A 196 -13.64 5.12 11.77
N LYS A 197 -12.74 4.36 12.39
CA LYS A 197 -11.29 4.45 12.15
C LYS A 197 -10.92 3.90 10.79
N TRP A 198 -11.62 2.85 10.35
CA TRP A 198 -11.53 2.30 9.01
C TRP A 198 -12.84 2.55 8.28
N ILE A 199 -12.77 3.07 7.05
CA ILE A 199 -13.95 3.37 6.24
C ILE A 199 -13.71 2.78 4.85
N TYR A 200 -14.57 1.86 4.42
CA TYR A 200 -14.57 1.37 3.04
C TYR A 200 -15.55 2.16 2.18
N GLU A 201 -15.07 2.67 1.06
CA GLU A 201 -15.80 3.50 0.12
C GLU A 201 -15.66 2.98 -1.32
N GLN A 202 -16.60 3.37 -2.17
CA GLN A 202 -16.58 3.06 -3.59
C GLN A 202 -17.05 4.25 -4.40
N HIS A 203 -16.37 4.51 -5.51
CA HIS A 203 -16.75 5.54 -6.45
C HIS A 203 -16.78 4.95 -7.88
N PRO A 204 -17.77 5.30 -8.75
CA PRO A 204 -17.83 4.80 -10.12
C PRO A 204 -16.55 5.07 -10.91
N PHE A 205 -15.91 6.21 -10.67
CA PHE A 205 -14.72 6.67 -11.38
C PHE A 205 -13.61 5.62 -11.41
N TRP A 206 -13.40 4.87 -10.33
CA TRP A 206 -12.39 3.82 -10.25
C TRP A 206 -12.55 2.74 -11.33
N CYS A 207 -13.78 2.51 -11.78
CA CYS A 207 -14.15 1.52 -12.79
C CYS A 207 -14.49 2.14 -14.16
N THR A 208 -14.06 3.38 -14.42
CA THR A 208 -14.18 4.02 -15.75
C THR A 208 -12.90 3.81 -16.57
N GLY A 209 -12.96 4.18 -17.86
CA GLY A 209 -11.79 4.26 -18.74
C GLY A 209 -10.93 5.51 -18.55
N HIS A 210 -11.37 6.46 -17.71
CA HIS A 210 -10.62 7.67 -17.43
C HIS A 210 -9.33 7.37 -16.66
N THR A 211 -8.33 8.20 -16.96
CA THR A 211 -7.09 8.25 -16.20
C THR A 211 -7.29 9.17 -15.00
N TYR A 212 -6.34 9.20 -14.06
CA TYR A 212 -6.44 10.09 -12.90
C TYR A 212 -6.09 11.54 -13.23
N TRP A 213 -5.63 11.82 -14.45
CA TRP A 213 -5.56 13.18 -14.97
C TRP A 213 -6.95 13.80 -15.12
N ASP A 214 -7.94 12.99 -15.47
CA ASP A 214 -9.32 13.44 -15.64
C ASP A 214 -10.10 13.47 -14.31
N LEU A 215 -9.49 13.05 -13.19
CA LEU A 215 -10.18 12.95 -11.90
C LEU A 215 -10.76 14.29 -11.45
N HIS A 216 -10.01 15.37 -11.68
CA HIS A 216 -10.41 16.72 -11.31
C HIS A 216 -11.66 17.20 -12.09
N SER A 217 -11.78 16.88 -13.37
CA SER A 217 -12.88 17.32 -14.24
C SER A 217 -14.07 16.37 -14.26
N GLU A 218 -13.82 15.05 -14.28
CA GLU A 218 -14.86 14.03 -14.47
C GLU A 218 -15.46 13.52 -13.15
N ALA A 219 -14.72 13.65 -12.05
CA ALA A 219 -15.19 13.30 -10.70
C ALA A 219 -14.76 14.36 -9.67
N PRO A 220 -15.21 15.62 -9.83
CA PRO A 220 -14.80 16.73 -8.96
C PRO A 220 -15.16 16.50 -7.49
N ASP A 221 -16.24 15.77 -7.22
CA ASP A 221 -16.64 15.36 -5.88
C ASP A 221 -15.63 14.39 -5.25
N LEU A 222 -15.14 13.41 -6.02
CA LEU A 222 -14.08 12.50 -5.57
C LEU A 222 -12.74 13.23 -5.41
N PHE A 223 -12.37 14.12 -6.32
CA PHE A 223 -11.15 14.93 -6.18
C PHE A 223 -11.21 15.78 -4.90
N LEU A 224 -12.33 16.49 -4.67
CA LEU A 224 -12.54 17.26 -3.45
C LEU A 224 -12.53 16.38 -2.20
N HIS A 225 -13.06 15.16 -2.29
CA HIS A 225 -12.99 14.19 -1.19
C HIS A 225 -11.56 13.77 -0.85
N LEU A 226 -10.74 13.47 -1.86
CA LEU A 226 -9.34 13.07 -1.69
C LEU A 226 -8.44 14.23 -1.29
N SER A 227 -8.76 15.48 -1.68
CA SER A 227 -8.02 16.69 -1.27
C SER A 227 -7.95 16.87 0.26
N LYS A 228 -8.87 16.24 0.99
CA LYS A 228 -8.92 16.25 2.47
C LYS A 228 -8.03 15.18 3.11
N SER A 229 -7.42 14.32 2.31
CA SER A 229 -6.49 13.30 2.78
C SER A 229 -5.11 13.89 3.05
N ASP A 230 -4.43 13.39 4.08
CA ASP A 230 -3.03 13.73 4.33
C ASP A 230 -2.08 13.00 3.39
N LEU A 231 -2.52 11.83 2.89
CA LEU A 231 -1.79 10.98 1.96
C LEU A 231 -2.74 9.99 1.28
N VAL A 232 -2.69 9.93 -0.05
CA VAL A 232 -3.39 8.90 -0.83
C VAL A 232 -2.37 7.91 -1.40
N ILE A 233 -2.47 6.65 -0.99
CA ILE A 233 -1.64 5.53 -1.42
C ILE A 233 -2.39 4.76 -2.51
N PHE A 234 -1.83 4.75 -3.71
CA PHE A 234 -2.33 4.00 -4.86
C PHE A 234 -1.57 2.68 -4.99
N LYS A 235 -2.30 1.57 -4.88
CA LYS A 235 -1.74 0.21 -4.95
C LYS A 235 -1.71 -0.33 -6.37
N GLY A 236 -0.64 -1.02 -6.73
CA GLY A 236 -0.61 -1.89 -7.90
C GLY A 236 -0.48 -1.19 -9.25
N ASP A 237 -0.45 -2.01 -10.31
CA ASP A 237 -0.06 -1.60 -11.66
C ASP A 237 -1.13 -0.76 -12.35
N LEU A 238 -2.41 -1.16 -12.24
CA LEU A 238 -3.51 -0.44 -12.90
C LEU A 238 -3.65 0.99 -12.37
N ASN A 239 -3.56 1.18 -11.05
CA ASN A 239 -3.62 2.52 -10.46
C ASN A 239 -2.44 3.38 -10.93
N HIS A 240 -1.23 2.81 -11.02
CA HIS A 240 -0.06 3.54 -11.52
C HIS A 240 -0.20 3.93 -13.00
N ARG A 241 -0.72 3.04 -13.84
CA ARG A 241 -1.02 3.34 -15.25
C ARG A 241 -2.03 4.47 -15.36
N LYS A 242 -3.11 4.44 -14.56
CA LYS A 242 -4.10 5.53 -14.51
C LYS A 242 -3.50 6.84 -13.98
N LEU A 243 -2.61 6.80 -12.99
CA LEU A 243 -1.87 7.99 -12.52
C LEU A 243 -1.04 8.60 -13.65
N THR A 244 -0.32 7.76 -14.40
CA THR A 244 0.69 8.18 -15.39
C THR A 244 0.17 8.32 -16.82
N TYR A 245 -1.16 8.39 -16.97
CA TYR A 245 -1.84 8.50 -18.26
C TYR A 245 -1.54 7.34 -19.25
N ASP A 246 -1.03 6.20 -18.73
CA ASP A 246 -0.64 5.00 -19.47
C ASP A 246 0.22 5.29 -20.72
N CYS A 247 1.08 6.32 -20.63
CA CYS A 247 1.85 6.82 -21.77
C CYS A 247 3.30 6.32 -21.79
N ALA A 248 3.86 6.24 -23.00
CA ALA A 248 5.27 5.91 -23.24
C ALA A 248 6.20 7.10 -22.91
N ALA A 249 6.21 7.52 -21.65
CA ALA A 249 7.11 8.55 -21.14
C ALA A 249 8.52 7.99 -20.90
N PRO A 250 9.59 8.80 -21.01
CA PRO A 250 10.92 8.41 -20.57
C PRO A 250 10.93 7.97 -19.10
N ALA A 251 11.74 6.95 -18.77
CA ALA A 251 11.84 6.43 -17.40
C ALA A 251 12.43 7.45 -16.41
N SER A 252 13.19 8.41 -16.92
CA SER A 252 13.70 9.56 -16.18
C SER A 252 12.65 10.64 -15.88
N THR A 253 11.45 10.56 -16.46
CA THR A 253 10.38 11.56 -16.25
C THR A 253 10.04 11.66 -14.76
N PRO A 254 10.09 12.87 -14.14
CA PRO A 254 9.72 13.05 -12.76
C PRO A 254 8.27 12.64 -12.48
N PHE A 255 8.02 12.01 -11.33
CA PHE A 255 6.69 11.50 -11.00
C PHE A 255 5.62 12.60 -10.96
N ASP A 256 5.94 13.78 -10.41
CA ASP A 256 5.04 14.94 -10.39
C ASP A 256 4.59 15.38 -11.79
N VAL A 257 5.47 15.25 -12.78
CA VAL A 257 5.14 15.57 -14.18
C VAL A 257 4.24 14.48 -14.77
N ALA A 258 4.57 13.21 -14.49
CA ALA A 258 3.85 12.07 -15.03
C ALA A 258 2.40 11.97 -14.52
N ILE A 259 2.10 12.47 -13.31
CA ILE A 259 0.74 12.42 -12.74
C ILE A 259 -0.10 13.68 -12.99
N GLY A 260 0.46 14.67 -13.69
CA GLY A 260 -0.28 15.83 -14.21
C GLY A 260 -1.11 16.56 -13.14
N PRO A 261 -2.45 16.70 -13.32
CA PRO A 261 -3.33 17.36 -12.35
C PRO A 261 -3.27 16.78 -10.93
N MET A 262 -2.93 15.49 -10.75
CA MET A 262 -2.79 14.87 -9.43
C MET A 262 -1.57 15.37 -8.63
N ALA A 263 -0.62 16.08 -9.27
CA ALA A 263 0.46 16.79 -8.60
C ALA A 263 0.26 18.31 -8.60
N SER A 264 -0.41 18.85 -9.62
CA SER A 264 -0.35 20.28 -9.96
C SER A 264 -1.66 21.04 -9.79
N ALA A 265 -2.81 20.37 -9.71
CA ALA A 265 -4.09 21.05 -9.48
C ALA A 265 -4.17 21.59 -8.05
N SER A 266 -4.89 22.70 -7.87
CA SER A 266 -5.12 23.29 -6.56
C SER A 266 -5.84 22.30 -5.65
N GLY A 267 -5.29 22.05 -4.46
CA GLY A 267 -5.83 21.08 -3.51
C GLY A 267 -5.52 19.61 -3.84
N ALA A 268 -4.66 19.34 -4.84
CA ALA A 268 -4.20 17.97 -5.08
C ALA A 268 -3.55 17.38 -3.81
N PRO A 269 -3.95 16.18 -3.35
CA PRO A 269 -3.39 15.60 -2.14
C PRO A 269 -1.94 15.13 -2.36
N LYS A 270 -1.23 14.83 -1.28
CA LYS A 270 0.00 14.03 -1.40
C LYS A 270 -0.36 12.65 -1.95
N VAL A 271 0.41 12.17 -2.92
CA VAL A 271 0.15 10.90 -3.60
C VAL A 271 1.38 10.00 -3.50
N ALA A 272 1.18 8.78 -3.00
CA ALA A 272 2.17 7.72 -3.11
C ALA A 272 1.68 6.63 -4.06
N SER A 273 2.55 6.13 -4.93
CA SER A 273 2.28 4.94 -5.74
C SER A 273 3.18 3.79 -5.27
N LEU A 274 2.56 2.72 -4.80
CA LEU A 274 3.22 1.46 -4.44
C LEU A 274 2.92 0.45 -5.54
N ARG A 275 3.86 0.27 -6.46
CA ARG A 275 3.61 -0.46 -7.70
C ARG A 275 4.71 -1.46 -8.02
N THR A 276 4.34 -2.74 -8.04
CA THR A 276 5.08 -3.77 -8.77
C THR A 276 4.88 -3.57 -10.28
N ILE A 277 5.97 -3.55 -11.05
CA ILE A 277 5.97 -3.22 -12.47
C ILE A 277 5.45 -4.41 -13.29
N LYS A 278 4.28 -4.23 -13.90
CA LYS A 278 3.59 -5.25 -14.73
C LYS A 278 3.09 -4.70 -16.07
N SER A 279 3.61 -3.54 -16.49
CA SER A 279 3.27 -2.89 -17.76
C SER A 279 4.42 -1.99 -18.26
N ASP A 280 4.36 -1.62 -19.54
CA ASP A 280 5.44 -0.89 -20.24
C ASP A 280 5.72 0.51 -19.68
N VAL A 281 4.72 1.19 -19.13
CA VAL A 281 4.91 2.52 -18.54
C VAL A 281 5.79 2.43 -17.31
N VAL A 282 6.90 3.15 -17.29
CA VAL A 282 7.79 3.27 -16.13
C VAL A 282 8.32 4.69 -16.11
N VAL A 283 8.20 5.37 -14.97
CA VAL A 283 8.63 6.76 -14.74
C VAL A 283 9.20 6.88 -13.32
N GLY A 284 9.82 8.02 -13.01
CA GLY A 284 10.28 8.30 -11.65
C GLY A 284 11.52 7.51 -11.23
N LEU A 285 12.32 7.00 -12.18
CA LEU A 285 13.58 6.29 -11.89
C LEU A 285 14.77 7.26 -11.65
N GLY A 286 14.49 8.55 -11.47
CA GLY A 286 15.48 9.60 -11.28
C GLY A 286 16.25 9.98 -12.56
N PRO A 287 17.28 10.85 -12.44
CA PRO A 287 18.00 11.41 -13.59
C PRO A 287 18.66 10.36 -14.50
N ASN A 288 19.07 9.22 -13.94
CA ASN A 288 19.68 8.11 -14.69
C ASN A 288 18.64 7.06 -15.12
N GLY A 289 17.35 7.34 -14.98
CA GLY A 289 16.27 6.39 -15.20
C GLY A 289 16.26 5.75 -16.58
N ASP A 290 16.52 6.54 -17.62
CA ASP A 290 16.56 6.04 -19.01
C ASP A 290 17.74 5.09 -19.25
N VAL A 291 18.87 5.34 -18.58
CA VAL A 291 20.04 4.46 -18.64
C VAL A 291 19.74 3.13 -17.96
N THR A 292 19.13 3.18 -16.77
CA THR A 292 18.68 1.97 -16.04
C THR A 292 17.69 1.16 -16.87
N ALA A 293 16.68 1.81 -17.43
CA ALA A 293 15.66 1.15 -18.24
C ALA A 293 16.27 0.49 -19.49
N LYS A 294 17.17 1.19 -20.19
CA LYS A 294 17.87 0.64 -21.36
C LYS A 294 18.73 -0.57 -21.00
N ARG A 295 19.48 -0.50 -19.90
CA ARG A 295 20.29 -1.63 -19.42
C ARG A 295 19.40 -2.85 -19.14
N LEU A 296 18.28 -2.67 -18.45
CA LEU A 296 17.34 -3.77 -18.17
C LEU A 296 16.65 -4.30 -19.43
N ASP A 297 16.36 -3.45 -20.41
CA ASP A 297 15.84 -3.88 -21.72
C ASP A 297 16.85 -4.81 -22.45
N GLU A 298 18.15 -4.60 -22.26
CA GLU A 298 19.24 -5.44 -22.83
C GLU A 298 19.52 -6.70 -22.00
N GLU A 299 19.58 -6.59 -20.67
CA GLU A 299 19.99 -7.67 -19.75
C GLU A 299 18.84 -8.59 -19.32
N GLU A 300 17.62 -8.06 -19.19
CA GLU A 300 16.44 -8.80 -18.71
C GLU A 300 15.21 -8.53 -19.60
N PRO A 301 15.15 -9.09 -20.82
CA PRO A 301 13.99 -8.93 -21.70
C PRO A 301 12.68 -9.30 -21.00
N GLY A 302 11.72 -8.38 -21.02
CA GLY A 302 10.42 -8.55 -20.35
C GLY A 302 10.38 -8.11 -18.87
N TRP A 303 11.42 -7.46 -18.34
CA TRP A 303 11.45 -7.00 -16.95
C TRP A 303 10.23 -6.14 -16.57
N LYS A 304 9.70 -5.34 -17.50
CA LYS A 304 8.52 -4.45 -17.31
C LYS A 304 7.20 -5.20 -17.11
N ILE A 305 7.14 -6.49 -17.44
CA ILE A 305 5.92 -7.32 -17.28
C ILE A 305 6.16 -8.53 -16.38
N SER A 306 7.36 -8.64 -15.79
CA SER A 306 7.77 -9.78 -14.97
C SER A 306 7.19 -9.74 -13.56
N GLY A 307 6.85 -8.55 -13.05
CA GLY A 307 6.52 -8.34 -11.64
C GLY A 307 7.72 -8.46 -10.68
N LYS A 308 8.95 -8.58 -11.19
CA LYS A 308 10.18 -8.67 -10.39
C LYS A 308 10.60 -7.33 -9.78
N TYR A 309 10.33 -6.24 -10.49
CA TYR A 309 10.74 -4.89 -10.09
C TYR A 309 9.55 -4.09 -9.58
N ALA A 310 9.83 -3.06 -8.80
CA ALA A 310 8.84 -2.16 -8.25
C ALA A 310 9.29 -0.70 -8.27
N VAL A 311 8.34 0.20 -8.02
CA VAL A 311 8.58 1.59 -7.68
C VAL A 311 7.75 1.99 -6.46
N VAL A 312 8.34 2.82 -5.61
CA VAL A 312 7.69 3.58 -4.55
C VAL A 312 7.93 5.03 -4.90
N LEU A 313 6.90 5.73 -5.39
CA LEU A 313 7.02 7.12 -5.83
C LEU A 313 6.11 8.01 -5.01
N LEU A 314 6.59 9.21 -4.65
CA LEU A 314 5.87 10.19 -3.85
C LEU A 314 5.81 11.55 -4.56
N SER A 315 4.59 12.08 -4.67
CA SER A 315 4.29 13.46 -5.05
C SER A 315 3.79 14.25 -3.85
N ASP A 316 4.29 15.47 -3.68
CA ASP A 316 3.88 16.38 -2.60
C ASP A 316 2.52 17.05 -2.86
N GLY A 317 2.03 17.03 -4.10
CA GLY A 317 0.77 17.65 -4.50
C GLY A 317 0.71 19.15 -4.16
N ARG A 318 -0.51 19.65 -3.93
CA ARG A 318 -0.79 21.01 -3.45
C ARG A 318 -1.86 21.02 -2.33
N PRO A 319 -1.66 20.25 -1.25
CA PRO A 319 -2.65 20.16 -0.19
C PRO A 319 -2.83 21.50 0.50
N GLY A 320 -4.08 21.83 0.86
CA GLY A 320 -4.42 23.08 1.57
C GLY A 320 -4.70 24.28 0.65
N GLU A 321 -4.39 24.21 -0.64
CA GLU A 321 -4.89 25.19 -1.60
C GLU A 321 -6.40 24.96 -1.86
N PRO A 322 -7.22 26.02 -2.01
CA PRO A 322 -8.64 25.86 -2.31
C PRO A 322 -8.84 25.17 -3.68
N VAL A 323 -9.51 24.03 -3.69
CA VAL A 323 -9.83 23.32 -4.94
C VAL A 323 -10.67 24.23 -5.84
N ASN A 324 -10.28 24.35 -7.11
CA ASN A 324 -10.94 25.19 -8.09
C ASN A 324 -11.27 24.40 -9.36
N PHE A 325 -12.53 24.40 -9.77
CA PHE A 325 -13.06 23.65 -10.91
C PHE A 325 -13.38 24.52 -12.14
N ASP A 326 -12.87 25.77 -12.16
CA ASP A 326 -13.11 26.78 -13.22
C ASP A 326 -13.01 26.24 -14.66
#